data_AF-A0A1H1RG58-F1
#
_entry.id   AF-A0A1H1RG58-F1
#
_cell.length_a   1.000
_cell.length_b   1.000
_cell.length_c   1.000
_cell.angle_alpha   90.00
_cell.angle_beta   90.00
_cell.angle_gamma   90.00
#
_symmetry.space_group_name_H-M   'P 1'
#
loop_
_entity.id
_entity.type
_entity.pdbx_description
1 polymer ?
#
loop_
_entity_poly.entity_id
_entity_poly.type
_entity_poly.pdbx_seq_one_letter_code
_entity_poly.pdbx_strand_id
1 'polypeptide(L)'
;MKTLMPLRKSSVRMNLFVLLLFGCFFGNAQVEETERTNPNKPETELPPDIHWDVKAYRPEAELLKIKAIAKDGTIYDVKAIQNSDDISVLNVKVIVNGKRLPVKLIVKGDDRYYPLKCINSDGTLIDIKAITKEGDILDVKGVSKSGNIIHIRAITKNDVSYNIIAISPDGKVNDVKGIKMLDTEVEAIINGVSIFSHVKALRQN
;
A
#
# COMPACT_ATOMS: atom_id res chain seq x y z
N MET A 1 -55.60 -23.76 82.98
CA MET A 1 -54.73 -24.17 84.10
C MET A 1 -53.28 -24.03 83.64
N LYS A 2 -52.49 -23.23 84.35
CA LYS A 2 -51.02 -23.01 84.26
C LYS A 2 -50.44 -22.37 82.99
N THR A 3 -50.39 -21.04 83.06
CA THR A 3 -49.20 -20.16 82.91
C THR A 3 -47.86 -20.83 82.62
N LEU A 4 -47.16 -20.34 81.60
CA LEU A 4 -45.71 -20.09 81.61
C LEU A 4 -45.44 -18.78 80.83
N MET A 5 -44.86 -17.82 81.53
CA MET A 5 -44.12 -16.64 81.05
C MET A 5 -42.77 -16.72 81.82
N PRO A 6 -41.71 -15.92 81.55
CA PRO A 6 -41.51 -14.82 80.60
C PRO A 6 -40.05 -14.77 80.02
N LEU A 7 -39.62 -13.56 79.59
CA LEU A 7 -38.24 -13.06 79.36
C LEU A 7 -37.71 -13.27 77.92
N ARG A 8 -37.11 -12.31 77.21
CA ARG A 8 -36.58 -10.97 77.52
C ARG A 8 -36.35 -10.21 76.19
N LYS A 9 -36.50 -8.88 76.21
CA LYS A 9 -36.03 -7.90 75.19
C LYS A 9 -34.59 -8.16 74.73
N SER A 10 -34.28 -7.88 73.46
CA SER A 10 -33.43 -6.74 73.05
C SER A 10 -32.88 -6.93 71.64
N SER A 11 -32.75 -5.79 70.96
CA SER A 11 -32.01 -5.52 69.73
C SER A 11 -30.65 -6.23 69.63
N VAL A 12 -30.23 -6.54 68.39
CA VAL A 12 -29.03 -5.98 67.72
C VAL A 12 -29.08 -6.37 66.24
N ARG A 13 -28.94 -5.37 65.37
CA ARG A 13 -28.73 -5.51 63.92
C ARG A 13 -27.37 -6.17 63.67
N MET A 14 -27.27 -7.19 62.82
CA MET A 14 -25.97 -7.64 62.31
C MET A 14 -26.08 -8.27 60.91
N ASN A 15 -25.65 -7.48 59.92
CA ASN A 15 -24.98 -7.82 58.67
C ASN A 15 -25.26 -9.16 57.97
N LEU A 16 -25.89 -9.06 56.79
CA LEU A 16 -25.45 -9.82 55.61
C LEU A 16 -25.77 -9.02 54.33
N PHE A 17 -25.06 -7.91 54.13
CA PHE A 17 -25.09 -7.12 52.89
C PHE A 17 -23.64 -6.94 52.40
N VAL A 18 -22.94 -8.05 52.16
CA VAL A 18 -21.60 -8.05 51.55
C VAL A 18 -21.53 -9.24 50.60
N LEU A 19 -22.15 -9.12 49.44
CA LEU A 19 -21.88 -9.94 48.24
C LEU A 19 -22.80 -9.50 47.10
N LEU A 20 -22.55 -8.32 46.53
CA LEU A 20 -22.87 -7.95 45.13
C LEU A 20 -22.47 -6.50 44.82
N LEU A 21 -21.24 -6.12 45.20
CA LEU A 21 -20.55 -4.92 44.70
C LEU A 21 -19.20 -5.31 44.08
N PHE A 22 -19.19 -6.39 43.28
CA PHE A 22 -18.10 -6.72 42.35
C PHE A 22 -18.57 -6.60 40.89
N GLY A 23 -19.46 -5.63 40.64
CA GLY A 23 -19.93 -5.28 39.31
C GLY A 23 -19.28 -3.98 38.83
N CYS A 24 -18.57 -4.07 37.70
CA CYS A 24 -18.11 -2.96 36.87
C CYS A 24 -16.94 -2.11 37.40
N PHE A 25 -15.75 -2.70 37.46
CA PHE A 25 -14.57 -1.98 36.98
C PHE A 25 -14.18 -2.59 35.63
N PHE A 26 -14.84 -2.13 34.56
CA PHE A 26 -14.20 -2.13 33.25
C PHE A 26 -12.99 -1.22 33.37
N GLY A 27 -11.81 -1.82 33.53
CA GLY A 27 -10.55 -1.13 33.32
C GLY A 27 -10.54 -0.63 31.88
N ASN A 28 -10.88 0.64 31.68
CA ASN A 28 -10.39 1.38 30.53
C ASN A 28 -8.87 1.38 30.70
N ALA A 29 -8.16 0.56 29.92
CA ALA A 29 -6.74 0.75 29.72
C ALA A 29 -6.56 2.04 28.90
N GLN A 30 -6.71 3.19 29.55
CA GLN A 30 -6.14 4.42 29.04
C GLN A 30 -4.63 4.28 29.22
N VAL A 31 -3.93 4.13 28.10
CA VAL A 31 -2.48 4.30 28.05
C VAL A 31 -2.20 5.71 28.60
N GLU A 32 -1.46 5.76 29.70
CA GLU A 32 -1.03 7.00 30.35
C GLU A 32 -0.23 7.84 29.35
N GLU A 33 -0.60 9.11 29.16
CA GLU A 33 0.05 10.02 28.20
C GLU A 33 1.56 10.21 28.48
N THR A 34 2.01 9.87 29.69
CA THR A 34 3.39 9.93 30.17
C THR A 34 4.37 9.06 29.36
N GLU A 35 3.92 8.02 28.65
CA GLU A 35 4.79 7.21 27.80
C GLU A 35 5.11 7.85 26.42
N ARG A 36 4.33 8.84 25.95
CA ARG A 36 4.58 9.50 24.66
C ARG A 36 5.80 10.43 24.68
N THR A 37 6.21 10.87 25.86
CA THR A 37 7.31 11.81 26.07
C THR A 37 8.43 11.21 26.90
N ASN A 38 8.70 9.90 26.77
CA ASN A 38 9.94 9.33 27.29
C ASN A 38 11.07 9.53 26.27
N PRO A 39 12.01 10.48 26.49
CA PRO A 39 13.12 10.72 25.57
C PRO A 39 14.12 9.55 25.52
N ASN A 40 13.98 8.54 26.39
CA ASN A 40 14.80 7.34 26.43
C ASN A 40 14.14 6.10 25.83
N LYS A 41 13.04 6.25 25.06
CA LYS A 41 12.52 5.13 24.26
C LYS A 41 13.58 4.79 23.20
N PRO A 42 14.14 3.57 23.16
CA PRO A 42 15.08 3.20 22.12
C PRO A 42 14.37 3.37 20.77
N GLU A 43 14.96 4.17 19.87
CA GLU A 43 14.50 4.27 18.50
C GLU A 43 14.47 2.85 17.92
N THR A 44 13.28 2.39 17.54
CA THR A 44 13.14 1.11 16.87
C THR A 44 13.74 1.27 15.49
N GLU A 45 14.93 0.70 15.27
CA GLU A 45 15.53 0.63 13.93
C GLU A 45 14.55 -0.10 13.00
N LEU A 46 13.98 0.65 12.06
CA LEU A 46 13.12 0.05 11.04
C LEU A 46 13.99 -0.85 10.15
N PRO A 47 13.54 -2.07 9.83
CA PRO A 47 14.28 -2.92 8.92
C PRO A 47 14.47 -2.21 7.57
N PRO A 48 15.60 -2.46 6.87
CA PRO A 48 15.86 -1.83 5.59
C PRO A 48 14.78 -2.23 4.58
N ASP A 49 14.39 -1.27 3.74
CA ASP A 49 13.39 -1.53 2.71
C ASP A 49 13.89 -2.57 1.69
N ILE A 50 13.01 -3.51 1.35
CA ILE A 50 13.27 -4.51 0.33
C ILE A 50 12.74 -4.01 -1.01
N HIS A 51 13.58 -4.02 -2.03
CA HIS A 51 13.24 -3.55 -3.37
C HIS A 51 12.92 -4.72 -4.29
N TRP A 52 11.68 -4.79 -4.74
CA TRP A 52 11.20 -5.79 -5.70
C TRP A 52 11.42 -5.30 -7.12
N ASP A 53 11.90 -6.19 -7.97
CA ASP A 53 12.21 -5.94 -9.36
C ASP A 53 10.93 -5.87 -10.19
N VAL A 54 10.66 -4.73 -10.85
CA VAL A 54 9.49 -4.60 -11.73
C VAL A 54 9.88 -5.03 -13.15
N LYS A 55 9.12 -5.97 -13.72
CA LYS A 55 9.37 -6.59 -15.03
C LYS A 55 8.10 -6.64 -15.88
N ALA A 56 8.27 -6.71 -17.18
CA ALA A 56 7.22 -7.14 -18.10
C ALA A 56 7.32 -8.66 -18.30
N TYR A 57 6.20 -9.35 -18.26
CA TYR A 57 6.08 -10.80 -18.34
C TYR A 57 5.04 -11.22 -19.36
N ARG A 58 5.35 -12.26 -20.12
CA ARG A 58 4.42 -13.01 -20.95
C ARG A 58 4.82 -14.49 -20.89
N PRO A 59 3.85 -15.44 -20.86
CA PRO A 59 4.18 -16.86 -20.93
C PRO A 59 5.06 -17.17 -22.13
N GLU A 60 6.04 -18.06 -21.94
CA GLU A 60 6.99 -18.52 -22.97
C GLU A 60 7.91 -17.43 -23.56
N ALA A 61 7.77 -16.18 -23.10
CA ALA A 61 8.64 -15.07 -23.44
C ALA A 61 9.53 -14.70 -22.26
N GLU A 62 10.62 -14.02 -22.57
CA GLU A 62 11.55 -13.55 -21.55
C GLU A 62 11.00 -12.37 -20.76
N LEU A 63 11.49 -12.24 -19.52
CA LEU A 63 11.19 -11.09 -18.67
C LEU A 63 11.88 -9.84 -19.20
N LEU A 64 11.09 -8.82 -19.53
CA LEU A 64 11.61 -7.54 -20.00
C LEU A 64 11.88 -6.61 -18.82
N LYS A 65 12.95 -5.82 -18.93
CA LYS A 65 13.26 -4.80 -17.91
C LYS A 65 12.25 -3.65 -18.01
N ILE A 66 11.67 -3.25 -16.88
CA ILE A 66 10.94 -1.99 -16.79
C ILE A 66 11.87 -0.91 -16.24
N LYS A 67 11.98 0.21 -16.96
CA LYS A 67 12.83 1.34 -16.60
C LYS A 67 12.07 2.65 -16.76
N ALA A 68 12.50 3.67 -16.01
CA ALA A 68 12.11 5.03 -16.29
C ALA A 68 13.17 5.69 -17.18
N ILE A 69 12.77 6.33 -18.26
CA ILE A 69 13.67 6.98 -19.23
C ILE A 69 13.34 8.47 -19.25
N ALA A 70 14.29 9.29 -18.81
CA ALA A 70 14.17 10.74 -18.84
C ALA A 70 14.43 11.28 -20.24
N LYS A 71 14.05 12.55 -20.47
CA LYS A 71 14.18 13.20 -21.80
C LYS A 71 15.62 13.33 -22.28
N ASP A 72 16.57 13.37 -21.36
CA ASP A 72 18.02 13.39 -21.63
C ASP A 72 18.61 11.99 -21.91
N GLY A 73 17.78 10.94 -21.86
CA GLY A 73 18.19 9.56 -22.03
C GLY A 73 18.64 8.86 -20.75
N THR A 74 18.62 9.54 -19.59
CA THR A 74 18.99 8.93 -18.32
C THR A 74 18.00 7.82 -17.95
N ILE A 75 18.51 6.65 -17.57
CA ILE A 75 17.73 5.46 -17.23
C ILE A 75 17.72 5.26 -15.72
N TYR A 76 16.54 5.13 -15.13
CA TYR A 76 16.35 4.87 -13.70
C TYR A 76 15.62 3.56 -13.43
N ASP A 77 15.89 3.03 -12.24
CA ASP A 77 15.26 1.80 -11.75
C ASP A 77 13.82 2.04 -11.31
N VAL A 78 12.95 1.11 -11.70
CA VAL A 78 11.56 1.03 -11.24
C VAL A 78 11.46 -0.17 -10.30
N LYS A 79 11.03 0.07 -9.05
CA LYS A 79 10.95 -0.94 -8.00
C LYS A 79 9.60 -0.88 -7.30
N ALA A 80 9.12 -2.03 -6.82
CA ALA A 80 8.11 -2.02 -5.77
C ALA A 80 8.81 -2.03 -4.41
N ILE A 81 8.33 -1.22 -3.47
CA ILE A 81 8.98 -0.98 -2.18
C ILE A 81 8.21 -1.73 -1.10
N GLN A 82 8.89 -2.66 -0.45
CA GLN A 82 8.42 -3.34 0.75
C GLN A 82 9.11 -2.71 1.97
N ASN A 83 8.30 -2.11 2.84
CA ASN A 83 8.72 -1.42 4.05
C ASN A 83 8.15 -2.07 5.32
N SER A 84 7.52 -3.24 5.18
CA SER A 84 6.96 -4.05 6.26
C SER A 84 6.86 -5.50 5.81
N ASP A 85 6.43 -6.38 6.71
CA ASP A 85 6.17 -7.80 6.38
C ASP A 85 4.90 -8.00 5.54
N ASP A 86 4.01 -6.99 5.48
CA ASP A 86 2.82 -7.03 4.65
C ASP A 86 3.16 -6.73 3.19
N ILE A 87 3.16 -7.79 2.39
CA ILE A 87 3.43 -7.75 0.95
C ILE A 87 2.16 -7.69 0.10
N SER A 88 0.98 -7.53 0.70
CA SER A 88 -0.30 -7.53 -0.02
C SER A 88 -0.41 -6.38 -1.02
N VAL A 89 0.10 -5.20 -0.65
CA VAL A 89 0.04 -3.97 -1.44
C VAL A 89 1.35 -3.19 -1.30
N LEU A 90 2.16 -3.20 -2.36
CA LEU A 90 3.42 -2.46 -2.39
C LEU A 90 3.32 -1.21 -3.28
N ASN A 91 4.07 -0.17 -2.90
CA ASN A 91 4.19 1.04 -3.71
C ASN A 91 5.18 0.83 -4.84
N VAL A 92 4.79 1.16 -6.08
CA VAL A 92 5.72 1.20 -7.22
C VAL A 92 6.32 2.60 -7.35
N LYS A 93 7.65 2.66 -7.39
CA LYS A 93 8.44 3.89 -7.36
C LYS A 93 9.58 3.85 -8.37
N VAL A 94 10.01 5.03 -8.81
CA VAL A 94 11.29 5.20 -9.51
C VAL A 94 12.33 5.67 -8.50
N ILE A 95 13.53 5.08 -8.57
CA ILE A 95 14.66 5.46 -7.73
C ILE A 95 15.54 6.45 -8.49
N VAL A 96 15.49 7.72 -8.11
CA VAL A 96 16.29 8.80 -8.72
C VAL A 96 17.17 9.41 -7.65
N ASN A 97 18.49 9.21 -7.75
CA ASN A 97 19.49 9.73 -6.80
C ASN A 97 19.11 9.42 -5.33
N GLY A 98 18.69 8.19 -5.04
CA GLY A 98 18.24 7.74 -3.72
C GLY A 98 16.82 8.17 -3.33
N LYS A 99 16.18 9.07 -4.08
CA LYS A 99 14.78 9.48 -3.84
C LYS A 99 13.79 8.55 -4.53
N ARG A 100 12.61 8.38 -3.92
CA ARG A 100 11.53 7.52 -4.41
C ARG A 100 10.40 8.34 -5.01
N LEU A 101 10.39 8.44 -6.33
CA LEU A 101 9.37 9.19 -7.05
C LEU A 101 8.15 8.32 -7.37
N PRO A 102 6.92 8.86 -7.28
CA PRO A 102 5.70 8.10 -7.52
C PRO A 102 5.53 7.74 -9.00
N VAL A 103 5.18 6.47 -9.26
CA VAL A 103 4.64 6.02 -10.55
C VAL A 103 3.12 6.06 -10.52
N LYS A 104 2.51 6.59 -11.57
CA LYS A 104 1.06 6.80 -11.72
C LYS A 104 0.60 6.57 -13.16
N LEU A 105 -0.68 6.23 -13.32
CA LEU A 105 -1.35 6.38 -14.60
C LEU A 105 -1.84 7.81 -14.70
N ILE A 106 -1.45 8.49 -15.78
CA ILE A 106 -1.86 9.87 -16.06
C ILE A 106 -3.17 9.85 -16.82
N VAL A 107 -3.98 10.90 -16.68
CA VAL A 107 -5.16 11.09 -17.53
C VAL A 107 -4.74 11.03 -19.01
N LYS A 108 -5.50 10.29 -19.83
CA LYS A 108 -5.07 9.93 -21.19
C LYS A 108 -5.21 11.08 -22.20
N GLY A 109 -6.09 12.05 -21.94
CA GLY A 109 -6.45 13.06 -22.95
C GLY A 109 -6.97 12.36 -24.21
N ASP A 110 -6.32 12.65 -25.34
CA ASP A 110 -6.65 12.05 -26.64
C ASP A 110 -5.95 10.70 -26.93
N ASP A 111 -5.10 10.20 -26.01
CA ASP A 111 -4.43 8.89 -26.17
C ASP A 111 -5.45 7.74 -26.04
N ARG A 112 -5.21 6.66 -26.78
CA ARG A 112 -6.01 5.42 -26.72
C ARG A 112 -5.93 4.79 -25.32
N TYR A 113 -4.76 4.84 -24.69
CA TYR A 113 -4.48 4.20 -23.41
C TYR A 113 -3.94 5.18 -22.36
N TYR A 114 -4.10 4.86 -21.08
CA TYR A 114 -3.60 5.70 -19.99
C TYR A 114 -2.06 5.60 -19.89
N PRO A 115 -1.29 6.69 -20.01
CA PRO A 115 0.16 6.62 -19.93
C PRO A 115 0.65 6.29 -18.53
N LEU A 116 1.57 5.33 -18.40
CA LEU A 116 2.30 5.08 -17.16
C LEU A 116 3.52 6.00 -17.08
N LYS A 117 3.55 6.89 -16.09
CA LYS A 117 4.63 7.87 -15.93
C LYS A 117 5.08 7.94 -14.47
N CYS A 118 6.33 8.33 -14.30
CA CYS A 118 6.83 8.82 -13.03
C CYS A 118 6.64 10.33 -12.96
N ILE A 119 6.20 10.83 -11.81
CA ILE A 119 6.00 12.26 -11.56
C ILE A 119 7.15 12.76 -10.68
N ASN A 120 7.95 13.67 -11.22
CA ASN A 120 9.05 14.29 -10.48
C ASN A 120 8.52 15.38 -9.52
N SER A 121 9.37 15.87 -8.61
CA SER A 121 9.00 16.86 -7.59
C SER A 121 8.50 18.19 -8.16
N ASP A 122 8.96 18.55 -9.36
CA ASP A 122 8.57 19.73 -10.12
C ASP A 122 7.34 19.51 -11.03
N GLY A 123 6.76 18.30 -11.02
CA GLY A 123 5.66 17.91 -11.91
C GLY A 123 6.11 17.39 -13.28
N THR A 124 7.41 17.38 -13.58
CA THR A 124 7.93 16.82 -14.84
C THR A 124 7.65 15.32 -14.91
N LEU A 125 7.22 14.85 -16.08
CA LEU A 125 6.91 13.45 -16.34
C LEU A 125 8.12 12.72 -16.93
N ILE A 126 8.42 11.55 -16.38
CA ILE A 126 9.42 10.61 -16.86
C ILE A 126 8.71 9.36 -17.39
N ASP A 127 9.13 8.88 -18.55
CA ASP A 127 8.47 7.77 -19.24
C ASP A 127 8.81 6.44 -18.59
N ILE A 128 7.80 5.62 -18.30
CA ILE A 128 8.03 4.22 -17.92
C ILE A 128 7.94 3.36 -19.18
N LYS A 129 9.01 2.63 -19.49
CA LYS A 129 9.14 1.81 -20.68
C LYS A 129 9.58 0.39 -20.33
N ALA A 130 9.23 -0.56 -21.19
CA ALA A 130 9.87 -1.87 -21.19
C ALA A 130 11.00 -1.90 -22.23
N ILE A 131 12.10 -2.58 -21.92
CA ILE A 131 13.26 -2.69 -22.80
C ILE A 131 13.48 -4.17 -23.12
N THR A 132 13.51 -4.51 -24.41
CA THR A 132 13.82 -5.87 -24.89
C THR A 132 15.33 -6.15 -24.83
N LYS A 133 15.74 -7.40 -25.08
CA LYS A 133 17.16 -7.74 -25.14
C LYS A 133 17.87 -7.05 -26.31
N GLU A 134 17.14 -6.87 -27.40
CA GLU A 134 17.59 -6.21 -28.63
C GLU A 134 17.67 -4.69 -28.48
N GLY A 135 17.14 -4.15 -27.37
CA GLY A 135 17.13 -2.72 -27.08
C GLY A 135 15.88 -1.99 -27.54
N ASP A 136 14.86 -2.71 -28.05
CA ASP A 136 13.59 -2.10 -28.41
C ASP A 136 12.89 -1.54 -27.17
N ILE A 137 12.32 -0.34 -27.33
CA ILE A 137 11.62 0.39 -26.28
C ILE A 137 10.12 0.24 -26.51
N LEU A 138 9.43 -0.41 -25.57
CA LEU A 138 8.00 -0.63 -25.61
C LEU A 138 7.29 0.34 -24.66
N ASP A 139 6.13 0.83 -25.09
CA ASP A 139 5.26 1.66 -24.26
C ASP A 139 4.61 0.84 -23.16
N VAL A 140 4.56 1.39 -21.95
CA VAL A 140 3.83 0.82 -20.83
C VAL A 140 2.62 1.69 -20.51
N LYS A 141 1.42 1.10 -20.58
CA LYS A 141 0.15 1.81 -20.51
C LYS A 141 -0.89 1.05 -19.68
N GLY A 142 -1.88 1.76 -19.14
CA GLY A 142 -3.12 1.20 -18.63
C GLY A 142 -4.09 0.94 -19.78
N VAL A 143 -4.39 -0.34 -20.05
CA VAL A 143 -5.07 -0.78 -21.28
C VAL A 143 -6.54 -1.16 -21.10
N SER A 144 -6.94 -1.56 -19.90
CA SER A 144 -8.31 -1.98 -19.61
C SER A 144 -8.63 -1.82 -18.12
N LYS A 145 -9.92 -1.74 -17.79
CA LYS A 145 -10.45 -1.56 -16.43
C LYS A 145 -11.37 -2.73 -16.07
N SER A 146 -11.20 -3.28 -14.87
CA SER A 146 -12.01 -4.33 -14.26
C SER A 146 -12.39 -3.87 -12.85
N GLY A 147 -13.58 -3.28 -12.70
CA GLY A 147 -13.95 -2.58 -11.46
C GLY A 147 -12.94 -1.47 -11.16
N ASN A 148 -12.37 -1.47 -9.96
CA ASN A 148 -11.39 -0.48 -9.50
C ASN A 148 -9.94 -0.78 -9.94
N ILE A 149 -9.73 -1.89 -10.65
CA ILE A 149 -8.40 -2.34 -11.09
C ILE A 149 -8.19 -1.96 -12.55
N ILE A 150 -7.05 -1.33 -12.84
CA ILE A 150 -6.60 -1.03 -14.21
C ILE A 150 -5.47 -2.00 -14.57
N HIS A 151 -5.63 -2.74 -15.66
CA HIS A 151 -4.59 -3.61 -16.18
C HIS A 151 -3.51 -2.78 -16.87
N ILE A 152 -2.28 -2.89 -16.38
CA ILE A 152 -1.11 -2.23 -16.95
C ILE A 152 -0.35 -3.26 -17.79
N ARG A 153 0.03 -2.87 -19.00
CA ARG A 153 0.77 -3.72 -19.92
C ARG A 153 1.86 -2.95 -20.66
N ALA A 154 2.94 -3.65 -21.00
CA ALA A 154 3.85 -3.20 -22.06
C ALA A 154 3.29 -3.65 -23.41
N ILE A 155 3.26 -2.76 -24.40
CA ILE A 155 2.59 -2.99 -25.69
C ILE A 155 3.61 -2.85 -26.81
N THR A 156 3.65 -3.85 -27.69
CA THR A 156 4.45 -3.83 -28.92
C THR A 156 3.72 -3.10 -30.03
N LYS A 157 4.42 -2.79 -31.13
CA LYS A 157 3.80 -2.19 -32.33
C LYS A 157 2.70 -3.06 -32.97
N ASN A 158 2.70 -4.36 -32.71
CA ASN A 158 1.74 -5.32 -33.24
C ASN A 158 0.61 -5.64 -32.24
N ASP A 159 0.37 -4.77 -31.24
CA ASP A 159 -0.61 -4.95 -30.16
C ASP A 159 -0.43 -6.22 -29.29
N VAL A 160 0.67 -6.97 -29.47
CA VAL A 160 1.09 -8.00 -28.52
C VAL A 160 1.51 -7.32 -27.21
N SER A 161 1.05 -7.86 -26.08
CA SER A 161 1.22 -7.22 -24.78
C SER A 161 1.81 -8.14 -23.71
N TYR A 162 2.55 -7.53 -22.79
CA TYR A 162 3.17 -8.16 -21.61
C TYR A 162 2.49 -7.63 -20.36
N ASN A 163 2.16 -8.51 -19.42
CA ASN A 163 1.72 -8.12 -18.08
C ASN A 163 2.88 -7.47 -17.32
N ILE A 164 2.59 -6.59 -16.35
CA ILE A 164 3.62 -6.03 -15.47
C ILE A 164 3.54 -6.69 -14.11
N ILE A 165 4.67 -7.19 -13.62
CA ILE A 165 4.81 -7.86 -12.33
C ILE A 165 5.96 -7.26 -11.52
N ALA A 166 5.88 -7.41 -10.20
CA ALA A 166 6.97 -7.14 -9.27
C ALA A 166 7.44 -8.48 -8.69
N ILE A 167 8.76 -8.71 -8.69
CA ILE A 167 9.38 -9.94 -8.24
C ILE A 167 10.29 -9.61 -7.06
N SER A 168 10.06 -10.24 -5.91
CA SER A 168 10.88 -10.05 -4.72
C SER A 168 12.26 -10.73 -4.87
N PRO A 169 13.23 -10.40 -4.01
CA PRO A 169 14.51 -11.12 -3.98
C PRO A 169 14.37 -12.63 -3.70
N ASP A 170 13.34 -13.04 -2.95
CA ASP A 170 13.02 -14.44 -2.64
C ASP A 170 12.06 -15.10 -3.66
N GLY A 171 11.76 -14.42 -4.78
CA GLY A 171 11.01 -14.99 -5.90
C GLY A 171 9.47 -14.93 -5.78
N LYS A 172 8.93 -14.28 -4.75
CA LYS A 172 7.50 -13.95 -4.65
C LYS A 172 7.11 -12.97 -5.75
N VAL A 173 5.87 -13.07 -6.22
CA VAL A 173 5.38 -12.29 -7.36
C VAL A 173 4.09 -11.56 -7.01
N ASN A 174 4.05 -10.27 -7.30
CA ASN A 174 2.87 -9.43 -7.25
C ASN A 174 2.56 -8.87 -8.64
N ASP A 175 1.29 -8.70 -8.96
CA ASP A 175 0.87 -8.00 -10.17
C ASP A 175 0.96 -6.49 -10.00
N VAL A 176 1.55 -5.79 -10.96
CA VAL A 176 1.52 -4.33 -10.98
C VAL A 176 0.27 -3.86 -11.72
N LYS A 177 -0.62 -3.18 -11.00
CA LYS A 177 -1.90 -2.69 -11.51
C LYS A 177 -2.11 -1.23 -11.15
N GLY A 178 -3.00 -0.58 -11.91
CA GLY A 178 -3.58 0.69 -11.49
C GLY A 178 -4.71 0.44 -10.49
N ILE A 179 -4.82 1.28 -9.48
CA ILE A 179 -5.91 1.28 -8.50
C ILE A 179 -6.62 2.61 -8.61
N LYS A 180 -7.91 2.53 -8.92
CA LYS A 180 -8.80 3.68 -9.03
C LYS A 180 -9.88 3.59 -7.96
N MET A 181 -9.98 4.60 -7.11
CA MET A 181 -10.94 4.63 -6.00
C MET A 181 -12.13 5.54 -6.29
N LEU A 182 -11.93 6.57 -7.11
CA LEU A 182 -12.99 7.51 -7.48
C LEU A 182 -13.58 7.15 -8.85
N ASP A 183 -14.87 7.46 -9.02
CA ASP A 183 -15.56 7.32 -10.31
C ASP A 183 -15.25 8.46 -11.28
N THR A 184 -14.72 9.58 -10.77
CA THR A 184 -14.27 10.72 -11.58
C THR A 184 -13.05 10.36 -12.41
N GLU A 185 -12.83 11.05 -13.54
CA GLU A 185 -11.64 10.79 -14.37
C GLU A 185 -10.34 11.08 -13.60
N VAL A 186 -10.25 12.25 -12.97
CA VAL A 186 -9.12 12.63 -12.12
C VAL A 186 -9.27 11.96 -10.75
N GLU A 187 -8.29 11.15 -10.39
CA GLU A 187 -8.17 10.50 -9.08
C GLU A 187 -7.55 11.44 -8.05
N ALA A 188 -6.50 12.15 -8.43
CA ALA A 188 -5.80 13.14 -7.61
C ALA A 188 -4.95 14.06 -8.49
N ILE A 189 -4.45 15.14 -7.88
CA ILE A 189 -3.42 16.00 -8.49
C ILE A 189 -2.15 15.85 -7.65
N ILE A 190 -1.04 15.43 -8.28
CA ILE A 190 0.26 15.24 -7.63
C ILE A 190 1.28 16.13 -8.33
N ASN A 191 1.91 17.06 -7.61
CA ASN A 191 2.87 18.03 -8.16
C ASN A 191 2.34 18.72 -9.43
N GLY A 192 1.07 19.14 -9.42
CA GLY A 192 0.41 19.78 -10.57
C GLY A 192 -0.05 18.83 -11.68
N VAL A 193 0.20 17.53 -11.57
CA VAL A 193 -0.21 16.53 -12.57
C VAL A 193 -1.50 15.84 -12.17
N SER A 194 -2.51 15.90 -13.04
CA SER A 194 -3.74 15.12 -12.89
C SER A 194 -3.49 13.65 -13.18
N ILE A 195 -3.74 12.78 -12.19
CA ILE A 195 -3.56 11.34 -12.34
C ILE A 195 -4.91 10.64 -12.52
N PHE A 196 -4.93 9.59 -13.32
CA PHE A 196 -6.11 8.74 -13.52
C PHE A 196 -6.24 7.67 -12.44
N SER A 197 -5.11 7.13 -11.97
CA SER A 197 -5.11 6.11 -10.93
C SER A 197 -3.77 6.04 -10.18
N HIS A 198 -3.80 5.49 -8.97
CA HIS A 198 -2.59 5.05 -8.27
C HIS A 198 -2.03 3.79 -8.96
N VAL A 199 -0.76 3.46 -8.73
CA VAL A 199 -0.12 2.23 -9.23
C VAL A 199 0.47 1.49 -8.05
N LYS A 200 0.15 0.21 -7.94
CA LYS A 200 0.50 -0.66 -6.82
C LYS A 200 0.89 -2.03 -7.33
N ALA A 201 1.79 -2.72 -6.61
CA ALA A 201 2.03 -4.14 -6.81
C ALA A 201 1.17 -4.92 -5.80
N LEU A 202 0.23 -5.71 -6.31
CA LEU A 202 -0.79 -6.41 -5.53
C LEU A 202 -0.48 -7.90 -5.51
N ARG A 203 -0.56 -8.51 -4.33
CA ARG A 203 -0.42 -9.96 -4.20
C ARG A 203 -1.48 -10.68 -5.02
N GLN A 204 -1.05 -11.66 -5.80
CA GLN A 204 -1.96 -12.61 -6.44
C GLN A 204 -2.42 -13.60 -5.38
N ASN A 205 -3.74 -13.79 -5.26
CA ASN A 205 -4.32 -14.84 -4.42
C ASN A 205 -4.41 -16.14 -5.21
#